data_AF-A0A430EKW6-F1
#
_entry.id   AF-A0A430EKW6-F1
#
_cell.length_a   1.000
_cell.length_b   1.000
_cell.length_c   1.000
_cell.angle_alpha   90.00
_cell.angle_beta   90.00
_cell.angle_gamma   90.00
#
_symmetry.space_group_name_H-M   'P 1'
#
loop_
_entity.id
_entity.type
_entity.pdbx_description
1 polymer ?
#
loop_
_entity_poly.entity_id
_entity_poly.type
_entity_poly.pdbx_seq_one_letter_code
_entity_poly.pdbx_strand_id
1 'polypeptide(L)'
;MTSFLLLFLIVLGINLLPAFGPPTWSIIVFYGLNSDLPIASIVIVSALAAALGRLLLAHSFRFLGGRLPEKQKRNLGAAREALEARPRNMILGLGLFALSPLPSAQLFAAAGLAKVRLLHFTAAFFAGRLVSYSIYAATAKGRVPSD
;
A
#
# COMPACT_ATOMS: atom_id res chain seq x y z
N MET A 1 11.07 -10.67 19.87
CA MET A 1 11.28 -9.27 19.44
C MET A 1 11.95 -9.19 18.08
N THR A 2 13.05 -9.91 17.87
CA THR A 2 13.75 -10.04 16.56
C THR A 2 12.83 -10.46 15.42
N SER A 3 11.94 -11.44 15.61
CA SER A 3 11.01 -11.90 14.56
C SER A 3 10.00 -10.84 14.12
N PHE A 4 9.51 -9.99 15.04
CA PHE A 4 8.62 -8.88 14.69
C PHE A 4 9.34 -7.78 13.93
N LEU A 5 10.60 -7.48 14.30
CA LEU A 5 11.41 -6.50 13.61
C LEU A 5 11.75 -6.96 12.18
N LEU A 6 12.11 -8.23 12.01
CA LEU A 6 12.35 -8.82 10.68
C LEU A 6 11.10 -8.78 9.81
N LEU A 7 9.95 -9.22 10.34
CA LEU A 7 8.67 -9.12 9.65
C LEU A 7 8.38 -7.68 9.22
N PHE A 8 8.54 -6.72 10.13
CA PHE A 8 8.33 -5.31 9.84
C PHE A 8 9.24 -4.81 8.72
N LEU A 9 10.54 -5.08 8.77
CA LEU A 9 11.51 -4.62 7.77
C LEU A 9 11.27 -5.26 6.40
N ILE A 10 10.92 -6.55 6.35
CA ILE A 10 10.58 -7.24 5.10
C ILE A 10 9.34 -6.61 4.47
N VAL A 11 8.27 -6.47 5.25
CA VAL A 11 7.00 -5.91 4.74
C VAL A 11 7.18 -4.44 4.33
N LEU A 12 7.96 -3.68 5.10
CA LEU A 12 8.30 -2.29 4.78
C LEU A 12 9.05 -2.20 3.45
N GLY A 13 10.11 -3.00 3.28
CA GLY A 13 10.92 -3.04 2.06
C GLY A 13 10.09 -3.40 0.83
N ILE A 14 9.25 -4.44 0.93
CA ILE A 14 8.32 -4.84 -0.14
C ILE A 14 7.37 -3.70 -0.52
N ASN A 15 6.82 -2.97 0.46
CA ASN A 15 5.87 -1.88 0.19
C ASN A 15 6.55 -0.56 -0.24
N LEU A 16 7.86 -0.47 -0.10
CA LEU A 16 8.69 0.61 -0.64
C LEU A 16 9.02 0.39 -2.12
N LEU A 17 8.93 -0.85 -2.63
CA LEU A 17 9.16 -1.12 -4.04
C LEU A 17 8.05 -0.47 -4.91
N PRO A 18 8.42 0.31 -5.94
CA PRO A 18 7.46 0.96 -6.82
C PRO A 18 6.72 -0.03 -7.73
N ALA A 19 7.34 -1.17 -8.07
CA ALA A 19 6.71 -2.27 -8.78
C ALA A 19 7.44 -3.60 -8.47
N PHE A 20 6.71 -4.72 -8.49
CA PHE A 20 7.22 -6.11 -8.41
C PHE A 20 7.78 -6.62 -7.07
N GLY A 21 7.13 -6.28 -5.95
CA GLY A 21 7.37 -6.98 -4.68
C GLY A 21 6.55 -8.29 -4.57
N PRO A 22 7.05 -9.33 -3.87
CA PRO A 22 6.22 -10.47 -3.51
C PRO A 22 5.00 -9.99 -2.72
N PRO A 23 3.82 -10.59 -2.90
CA PRO A 23 2.61 -10.07 -2.31
C PRO A 23 2.66 -10.23 -0.78
N THR A 24 2.38 -9.15 -0.04
CA THR A 24 2.52 -9.13 1.42
C THR A 24 1.77 -10.26 2.13
N TRP A 25 0.66 -10.74 1.55
CA TRP A 25 -0.11 -11.85 2.11
C TRP A 25 0.73 -13.13 2.22
N SER A 26 1.63 -13.41 1.27
CA SER A 26 2.48 -14.61 1.31
C SER A 26 3.43 -14.58 2.49
N ILE A 27 3.96 -13.39 2.84
CA ILE A 27 4.80 -13.20 4.03
C ILE A 27 4.00 -13.45 5.32
N ILE A 28 2.76 -12.94 5.38
CA ILE A 28 1.87 -13.11 6.54
C ILE A 28 1.50 -14.58 6.73
N VAL A 29 1.15 -15.29 5.66
CA VAL A 29 0.86 -16.72 5.71
C VAL A 29 2.09 -17.50 6.13
N PHE A 30 3.25 -17.22 5.55
CA PHE A 30 4.52 -17.87 5.92
C PHE A 30 4.82 -17.69 7.41
N TYR A 31 4.77 -16.46 7.93
CA TYR A 31 4.99 -16.20 9.35
C TYR A 31 3.89 -16.79 10.25
N GLY A 32 2.64 -16.80 9.80
CA GLY A 32 1.51 -17.37 10.55
C GLY A 32 1.54 -18.89 10.66
N LEU A 33 2.21 -19.58 9.72
CA LEU A 33 2.39 -21.04 9.73
C LEU A 33 3.72 -21.49 10.36
N ASN A 34 4.78 -20.69 10.24
CA ASN A 34 6.14 -21.07 10.65
C ASN A 34 6.62 -20.39 11.94
N SER A 35 5.77 -19.63 12.63
CA SER A 35 6.14 -18.94 13.88
C SER A 35 5.03 -19.03 14.92
N ASP A 36 5.40 -19.09 16.20
CA ASP A 36 4.47 -19.04 17.33
C ASP A 36 3.93 -17.62 17.64
N LEU A 37 4.08 -16.69 16.69
CA LEU A 37 3.65 -15.32 16.90
C LEU A 37 2.13 -15.20 16.86
N PRO A 38 1.51 -14.40 17.75
CA PRO A 38 0.09 -14.12 17.69
C PRO A 38 -0.31 -13.50 16.35
N ILE A 39 -1.35 -14.05 15.72
CA ILE A 39 -1.86 -13.56 14.42
C ILE A 39 -2.17 -12.07 14.45
N ALA A 40 -2.84 -11.62 15.52
CA ALA A 40 -3.20 -10.22 15.70
C ALA A 40 -1.96 -9.32 15.60
N SER A 41 -0.85 -9.72 16.23
CA SER A 41 0.41 -8.99 16.18
C SER A 41 1.04 -9.02 14.78
N ILE A 42 1.04 -10.17 14.10
CA ILE A 42 1.52 -10.27 12.70
C ILE A 42 0.73 -9.31 11.79
N VAL A 43 -0.59 -9.29 11.93
CA VAL A 43 -1.49 -8.44 11.14
C VAL A 43 -1.23 -6.96 11.39
N ILE A 44 -1.17 -6.54 12.66
CA ILE A 44 -0.94 -5.13 13.04
C ILE A 44 0.44 -4.66 12.55
N VAL A 45 1.50 -5.43 12.84
CA VAL A 45 2.87 -5.08 12.44
C VAL A 45 3.00 -5.02 10.92
N SER A 46 2.41 -5.98 10.20
CA SER A 46 2.45 -6.00 8.73
C SER A 46 1.63 -4.86 8.12
N ALA A 47 0.47 -4.53 8.69
CA ALA A 47 -0.34 -3.41 8.23
C ALA A 47 0.40 -2.08 8.43
N LEU A 48 1.04 -1.89 9.58
CA LEU A 48 1.82 -0.68 9.89
C LEU A 48 3.02 -0.55 8.95
N ALA A 49 3.80 -1.62 8.78
CA ALA A 49 4.93 -1.66 7.86
C ALA A 49 4.50 -1.35 6.42
N ALA A 50 3.38 -1.92 5.96
CA ALA A 50 2.86 -1.68 4.63
C ALA A 50 2.41 -0.23 4.44
N ALA A 51 1.69 0.33 5.41
CA ALA A 51 1.24 1.73 5.37
C ALA A 51 2.42 2.71 5.35
N LEU A 52 3.43 2.48 6.20
CA LEU A 52 4.64 3.29 6.24
C LEU A 52 5.43 3.18 4.93
N GLY A 53 5.60 1.98 4.38
CA GLY A 53 6.30 1.79 3.10
C GLY A 53 5.62 2.56 1.96
N ARG A 54 4.29 2.52 1.91
CA ARG A 54 3.51 3.27 0.90
C ARG A 54 3.57 4.78 1.11
N LEU A 55 3.54 5.24 2.36
CA LEU A 55 3.70 6.66 2.69
C LEU A 55 5.08 7.18 2.26
N LEU A 56 6.15 6.45 2.56
CA LEU A 56 7.52 6.78 2.17
C LEU A 56 7.68 6.78 0.65
N LEU A 57 7.08 5.80 -0.04
CA LEU A 57 7.05 5.75 -1.50
C LEU A 57 6.38 7.00 -2.08
N ALA A 58 5.18 7.35 -1.59
CA ALA A 58 4.46 8.55 -2.04
C ALA A 58 5.25 9.83 -1.77
N HIS A 59 5.92 9.92 -0.61
CA HIS A 59 6.77 11.07 -0.29
C HIS A 59 7.98 11.15 -1.22
N SER A 60 8.59 10.02 -1.55
CA SER A 60 9.70 9.94 -2.51
C SER A 60 9.25 10.43 -3.88
N PHE A 61 8.10 9.97 -4.38
CA PHE A 61 7.54 10.46 -5.64
C PHE A 61 7.17 11.95 -5.60
N ARG A 62 6.64 12.44 -4.48
CA ARG A 62 6.37 13.86 -4.28
C ARG A 62 7.65 14.70 -4.39
N PHE A 63 8.73 14.23 -3.76
CA PHE A 63 10.04 14.89 -3.80
C PHE A 63 10.68 14.83 -5.19
N LEU A 64 10.68 13.65 -5.82
CA LEU A 64 11.17 13.47 -7.20
C LEU A 64 10.36 14.28 -8.20
N GLY A 65 9.06 14.46 -7.96
CA GLY A 65 8.18 15.29 -8.80
C GLY A 65 8.66 16.75 -8.93
N GLY A 66 9.34 17.28 -7.91
CA GLY A 66 9.98 18.59 -7.98
C GLY A 66 11.17 18.66 -8.93
N ARG A 67 11.84 17.52 -9.16
CA ARG A 67 13.02 17.37 -10.02
C ARG A 67 12.68 16.95 -11.45
N LEU A 68 11.41 16.75 -11.78
CA LEU A 68 11.00 16.41 -13.14
C LEU A 68 11.27 17.59 -14.11
N PRO A 69 11.70 17.32 -15.35
CA PRO A 69 11.77 18.32 -16.41
C PRO A 69 10.45 19.07 -16.59
N GLU A 70 10.52 20.36 -16.91
CA GLU A 70 9.35 21.24 -17.07
C GLU A 70 8.31 20.69 -18.06
N LYS A 71 8.76 19.96 -19.09
CA LYS A 71 7.86 19.29 -20.05
C LYS A 71 6.99 18.22 -19.39
N GLN A 72 7.54 17.39 -18.50
CA GLN A 72 6.75 16.41 -17.74
C GLN A 72 5.89 17.07 -16.67
N LYS A 73 6.38 18.12 -15.99
CA LYS A 73 5.55 18.89 -15.06
C LYS A 73 4.33 19.50 -15.75
N ARG A 74 4.50 20.07 -16.95
CA ARG A 74 3.42 20.68 -17.72
C ARG A 74 2.42 19.64 -18.23
N ASN A 75 2.88 18.47 -18.66
CA ASN A 75 2.00 17.36 -19.04
C ASN A 75 1.22 16.79 -17.84
N LEU A 76 1.88 16.64 -16.69
CA LEU A 76 1.24 16.23 -15.44
C LEU A 76 0.24 17.28 -14.95
N GLY A 77 0.56 18.57 -15.10
CA GLY A 77 -0.32 19.69 -14.80
C GLY A 77 -1.57 19.69 -15.68
N ALA A 78 -1.41 19.54 -17.00
CA ALA A 78 -2.53 19.43 -17.93
C ALA A 78 -3.39 18.18 -17.66
N ALA A 79 -2.77 17.06 -17.32
CA ALA A 79 -3.50 15.85 -16.92
C ALA A 79 -4.29 16.07 -15.61
N ARG A 80 -3.69 16.79 -14.65
CA ARG A 80 -4.36 17.16 -13.39
C ARG A 80 -5.53 18.10 -13.63
N GLU A 81 -5.37 19.14 -14.44
CA GLU A 81 -6.44 20.09 -14.79
C GLU A 81 -7.58 19.36 -15.53
N ALA A 82 -7.27 18.45 -16.45
CA ALA A 82 -8.28 17.65 -17.13
C ALA A 82 -9.07 16.72 -16.17
N LEU A 83 -8.41 16.20 -15.14
CA LEU A 83 -9.04 15.40 -14.08
C LEU A 83 -9.87 16.26 -13.11
N GLU A 84 -9.35 17.41 -12.68
CA GLU A 84 -10.03 18.36 -11.79
C GLU A 84 -11.24 19.03 -12.46
N ALA A 85 -11.20 19.23 -13.79
CA ALA A 85 -12.32 19.77 -14.56
C ALA A 85 -13.56 18.86 -14.56
N ARG A 86 -13.42 17.57 -14.24
CA ARG A 86 -14.54 16.61 -14.16
C ARG A 86 -14.44 15.77 -12.89
N PRO A 87 -14.72 16.35 -11.70
CA PRO A 87 -14.56 15.66 -10.42
C PRO A 87 -15.42 14.38 -10.33
N ARG A 88 -16.59 14.37 -10.98
CA ARG A 88 -17.44 13.17 -11.10
C ARG A 88 -16.78 12.04 -11.90
N ASN A 89 -16.08 12.37 -12.99
CA ASN A 89 -15.34 11.39 -13.78
C ASN A 89 -14.03 10.98 -13.10
N MET A 90 -13.46 11.83 -12.26
CA MET A 90 -12.34 11.48 -11.39
C MET A 90 -12.76 10.46 -10.32
N ILE A 91 -13.94 10.64 -9.70
CA ILE A 91 -14.50 9.67 -8.74
C ILE A 91 -14.87 8.35 -9.44
N LEU A 92 -15.52 8.40 -10.61
CA LEU A 92 -15.82 7.21 -11.41
C LEU A 92 -14.56 6.52 -11.93
N GLY A 93 -13.57 7.30 -12.37
CA GLY A 93 -12.26 6.81 -12.80
C GLY A 93 -11.53 6.14 -11.65
N LEU A 94 -11.46 6.77 -10.48
CA LEU A 94 -10.92 6.20 -9.24
C LEU A 94 -11.70 4.97 -8.77
N GLY A 95 -13.02 4.94 -8.94
CA GLY A 95 -13.88 3.81 -8.63
C GLY A 95 -13.63 2.62 -9.57
N LEU A 96 -13.58 2.88 -10.88
CA LEU A 96 -13.16 1.89 -11.90
C LEU A 96 -11.71 1.44 -11.66
N PHE A 97 -10.83 2.33 -11.20
CA PHE A 97 -9.44 2.01 -10.83
C PHE A 97 -9.37 1.16 -9.57
N ALA A 98 -10.23 1.42 -8.57
CA ALA A 98 -10.32 0.63 -7.34
C ALA A 98 -10.92 -0.76 -7.59
N LEU A 99 -11.82 -0.87 -8.57
CA LEU A 99 -12.34 -2.14 -9.07
C LEU A 99 -11.35 -2.85 -10.01
N SER A 100 -10.50 -2.10 -10.69
CA SER A 100 -9.39 -2.67 -11.45
C SER A 100 -8.30 -3.17 -10.48
N PRO A 101 -7.49 -4.16 -10.86
CA PRO A 101 -6.40 -4.68 -10.05
C PRO A 101 -5.21 -3.71 -10.06
N LEU A 102 -5.42 -2.43 -9.78
CA LEU A 102 -4.37 -1.45 -9.85
C LEU A 102 -3.52 -1.47 -8.57
N PRO A 103 -2.20 -1.73 -8.69
CA PRO A 103 -1.34 -1.92 -7.54
C PRO A 103 -1.36 -0.68 -6.63
N SER A 104 -1.56 -0.90 -5.33
CA SER A 104 -1.48 0.18 -4.32
C SER A 104 -0.22 1.05 -4.44
N ALA A 105 0.90 0.51 -4.94
CA ALA A 105 2.11 1.27 -5.26
C ALA A 105 1.84 2.46 -6.20
N GLN A 106 1.09 2.21 -7.28
CA GLN A 106 0.78 3.20 -8.31
C GLN A 106 -0.18 4.27 -7.77
N LEU A 107 -1.16 3.88 -6.97
CA LEU A 107 -2.07 4.82 -6.30
C LEU A 107 -1.32 5.78 -5.38
N PHE A 108 -0.38 5.26 -4.57
CA PHE A 108 0.43 6.10 -3.69
C PHE A 108 1.44 6.97 -4.46
N ALA A 109 2.05 6.44 -5.53
CA ALA A 109 2.92 7.22 -6.41
C ALA A 109 2.16 8.38 -7.06
N ALA A 110 0.97 8.11 -7.61
CA ALA A 110 0.11 9.11 -8.20
C ALA A 110 -0.35 10.16 -7.17
N ALA A 111 -0.77 9.72 -5.97
CA ALA A 111 -1.15 10.63 -4.88
C ALA A 111 0.02 11.51 -4.43
N GLY A 112 1.24 10.97 -4.42
CA GLY A 112 2.48 11.69 -4.15
C GLY A 112 2.76 12.78 -5.18
N LEU A 113 2.73 12.42 -6.47
CA LEU A 113 2.93 13.35 -7.59
C LEU A 113 1.85 14.45 -7.65
N ALA A 114 0.58 14.07 -7.43
CA ALA A 114 -0.56 14.98 -7.39
C ALA A 114 -0.60 15.84 -6.10
N LYS A 115 0.35 15.65 -5.18
CA LYS A 115 0.44 16.36 -3.90
C LYS A 115 -0.85 16.30 -3.06
N VAL A 116 -1.56 15.18 -3.07
CA VAL A 116 -2.76 14.94 -2.24
C VAL A 116 -2.38 14.83 -0.75
N ARG A 117 -3.37 14.95 0.15
CA ARG A 117 -3.19 14.74 1.59
C ARG A 117 -2.92 13.25 1.90
N LEU A 118 -1.65 12.86 1.86
CA LEU A 118 -1.21 11.46 2.00
C LEU A 118 -1.64 10.80 3.32
N LEU A 119 -1.78 11.54 4.42
CA LEU A 119 -2.14 10.97 5.72
C LEU A 119 -3.51 10.27 5.70
N HIS A 120 -4.55 10.92 5.20
CA HIS A 120 -5.90 10.33 5.11
C HIS A 120 -5.93 9.12 4.18
N PHE A 121 -5.22 9.21 3.05
CA PHE A 121 -5.10 8.12 2.10
C PHE A 121 -4.38 6.90 2.70
N THR A 122 -3.32 7.15 3.47
CA THR A 122 -2.56 6.12 4.18
C THR A 122 -3.38 5.49 5.29
N ALA A 123 -4.17 6.27 6.03
CA ALA A 123 -5.05 5.77 7.08
C ALA A 123 -6.14 4.85 6.50
N ALA A 124 -6.78 5.24 5.39
CA ALA A 124 -7.75 4.40 4.70
C ALA A 124 -7.11 3.09 4.19
N PHE A 125 -5.91 3.18 3.60
CA PHE A 125 -5.14 2.00 3.19
C PHE A 125 -4.79 1.08 4.37
N PHE A 126 -4.35 1.65 5.49
CA PHE A 126 -4.03 0.91 6.70
C PHE A 126 -5.24 0.15 7.25
N ALA A 127 -6.39 0.81 7.35
CA ALA A 127 -7.64 0.17 7.77
C ALA A 127 -8.03 -0.97 6.82
N GLY A 128 -7.96 -0.76 5.50
CA GLY A 128 -8.20 -1.81 4.52
C GLY A 128 -7.24 -3.00 4.68
N ARG A 129 -5.95 -2.73 4.93
CA ARG A 129 -4.94 -3.78 5.16
C ARG A 129 -5.18 -4.55 6.44
N LEU A 130 -5.62 -3.92 7.53
CA LEU A 130 -6.01 -4.64 8.75
C LEU A 130 -7.11 -5.65 8.46
N VAL A 131 -8.15 -5.27 7.72
CA VAL A 131 -9.25 -6.18 7.35
C VAL A 131 -8.74 -7.29 6.44
N SER A 132 -8.06 -6.96 5.35
CA SER A 132 -7.58 -7.97 4.39
C SER A 132 -6.58 -8.95 5.01
N TYR A 133 -5.63 -8.45 5.81
CA TYR A 133 -4.64 -9.30 6.47
C TYR A 133 -5.27 -10.18 7.54
N SER A 134 -6.29 -9.69 8.25
CA SER A 134 -7.05 -10.53 9.19
C SER A 134 -7.74 -11.68 8.46
N ILE A 135 -8.38 -11.42 7.31
CA ILE A 135 -9.02 -12.46 6.49
C ILE A 135 -8.00 -13.49 6.01
N TYR A 136 -6.86 -13.05 5.47
CA TYR A 136 -5.82 -13.97 5.00
C TYR A 136 -5.20 -14.80 6.13
N ALA A 137 -4.93 -14.18 7.27
CA ALA A 137 -4.36 -14.89 8.41
C ALA A 137 -5.35 -15.88 9.03
N ALA A 138 -6.64 -15.52 9.11
CA ALA A 138 -7.70 -16.43 9.56
C ALA A 138 -7.88 -17.62 8.61
N THR A 139 -7.85 -17.36 7.29
CA THR A 139 -7.94 -18.41 6.26
C THR A 139 -6.75 -19.37 6.29
N ALA A 140 -5.57 -18.87 6.66
CA ALA A 140 -4.37 -19.70 6.79
C ALA A 140 -4.45 -20.64 8.01
N LYS A 141 -4.89 -20.14 9.18
CA LYS A 141 -5.03 -20.98 10.38
C LYS A 141 -6.25 -21.90 10.35
N GLY A 142 -7.36 -21.48 9.75
CA GLY A 142 -8.57 -22.31 9.63
C GLY A 142 -8.40 -23.56 8.77
N ARG A 143 -7.27 -23.71 8.08
CA ARG A 143 -6.90 -24.91 7.31
C ARG A 143 -5.90 -25.84 8.01
N VAL A 144 -5.41 -25.48 9.21
CA VAL A 144 -4.54 -26.35 10.01
C VAL A 144 -5.41 -26.99 11.09
N PRO A 145 -5.67 -28.31 11.04
CA PRO A 145 -6.33 -29.01 12.14
C PRO A 145 -5.55 -28.77 13.42
N SER A 146 -6.24 -28.35 14.48
CA SER A 146 -5.68 -28.32 15.82
C SER A 146 -5.66 -29.76 16.34
N ASP A 147 -4.56 -30.46 16.08
CA ASP A 147 -4.19 -31.71 16.74
C ASP A 147 -3.57 -31.43 18.12
#